data_AF-A0A1Y4LIR7-F1
#
_entry.id   AF-A0A1Y4LIR7-F1
#
_cell.length_a   1.000
_cell.length_b   1.000
_cell.length_c   1.000
_cell.angle_alpha   90.00
_cell.angle_beta   90.00
_cell.angle_gamma   90.00
#
_symmetry.space_group_name_H-M   'P 1'
#
loop_
_entity.id
_entity.type
_entity.pdbx_description
1 polymer ?
#
loop_
_entity_poly.entity_id
_entity_poly.type
_entity_poly.pdbx_seq_one_letter_code
_entity_poly.pdbx_strand_id
1 'polypeptide(L)'
;MAMWSVFGVISLLIALISILLPVALVVALQVWLCRRKTRWLGLILPVLSFLFSLLLVFGLGAFGLIQTGSGGSMTLDENGQVVQQTITENGMITTYDGEGNIIEQHPDPDAQEKQAAQEEMFRHLLPSAVLLFLVGNIPTVVLGGIWLHYKNRRDFQNELNKMNIQDLG
;
A
#
# COMPACT_ATOMS: atom_id res chain seq x y z
N MET A 1 7.90 -38.21 -20.45
CA MET A 1 8.82 -37.12 -20.03
C MET A 1 8.51 -35.78 -20.71
N ALA A 2 8.13 -35.74 -22.00
CA ALA A 2 7.81 -34.48 -22.70
C ALA A 2 6.53 -33.76 -22.23
N MET A 3 5.46 -34.50 -21.86
CA MET A 3 4.17 -33.86 -21.48
C MET A 3 4.28 -32.94 -20.26
N TRP A 4 5.12 -33.26 -19.27
CA TRP A 4 5.31 -32.42 -18.07
C TRP A 4 5.97 -31.08 -18.41
N SER A 5 6.94 -31.08 -19.34
CA SER A 5 7.58 -29.85 -19.82
C SER A 5 6.58 -28.94 -20.53
N VAL A 6 5.67 -29.51 -21.33
CA VAL A 6 4.62 -28.74 -22.02
C VAL A 6 3.68 -28.04 -21.04
N PHE A 7 3.25 -28.72 -19.97
CA PHE A 7 2.44 -28.11 -18.92
C PHE A 7 3.18 -26.98 -18.18
N GLY A 8 4.48 -27.13 -17.95
CA GLY A 8 5.31 -26.09 -17.34
C GLY A 8 5.41 -24.83 -18.20
N VAL A 9 5.64 -24.98 -19.51
CA VAL A 9 5.71 -23.84 -20.45
C VAL A 9 4.35 -23.14 -20.57
N ILE A 10 3.25 -23.90 -20.63
CA ILE A 10 1.89 -23.32 -20.69
C ILE A 10 1.59 -22.53 -19.40
N SER A 11 1.90 -23.09 -18.23
CA SER A 11 1.71 -22.41 -16.94
C SER A 11 2.54 -21.12 -16.85
N LEU A 12 3.79 -21.15 -17.33
CA LEU A 12 4.66 -19.98 -17.39
C LEU A 12 4.07 -18.88 -18.30
N LEU A 13 3.56 -19.25 -19.47
CA LEU A 13 2.91 -18.29 -20.37
C LEU A 13 1.65 -17.68 -19.75
N ILE A 14 0.84 -18.49 -19.05
CA ILE A 14 -0.36 -18.00 -18.34
C ILE A 14 0.02 -17.01 -17.24
N ALA A 15 1.07 -17.30 -16.47
CA ALA A 15 1.57 -16.39 -15.43
C ALA A 15 2.14 -15.09 -16.03
N LEU A 16 2.81 -15.17 -17.18
CA LEU A 16 3.34 -14.00 -17.86
C LEU A 16 2.21 -13.11 -18.40
N ILE A 17 1.18 -13.70 -19.00
CA ILE A 17 0.00 -12.99 -19.48
C ILE A 17 -0.80 -12.40 -18.31
N SER A 18 -0.96 -13.13 -17.20
CA SER A 18 -1.71 -12.63 -16.03
C SER A 18 -1.07 -11.39 -15.41
N ILE A 19 0.24 -11.22 -15.56
CA ILE A 19 1.00 -10.02 -15.15
C ILE A 19 0.97 -8.95 -16.26
N LEU A 20 1.15 -9.32 -17.53
CA LEU A 20 1.25 -8.36 -18.63
C LEU A 20 -0.11 -7.70 -18.95
N LEU A 21 -1.21 -8.45 -18.82
CA LEU A 21 -2.58 -8.00 -19.10
C LEU A 21 -3.01 -6.81 -18.21
N PRO A 22 -2.91 -6.87 -16.85
CA PRO A 22 -3.27 -5.73 -16.01
C PRO A 22 -2.34 -4.54 -16.24
N VAL A 23 -1.05 -4.75 -16.51
CA VAL A 23 -0.10 -3.66 -16.84
C VAL A 23 -0.50 -2.97 -18.14
N ALA A 24 -0.78 -3.74 -19.20
CA ALA A 24 -1.24 -3.21 -20.48
C ALA A 24 -2.59 -2.50 -20.35
N LEU A 25 -3.51 -3.03 -19.54
CA LEU A 25 -4.80 -2.39 -19.22
C LEU A 25 -4.58 -1.05 -18.53
N VAL A 26 -3.70 -0.95 -17.54
CA VAL A 26 -3.37 0.30 -16.84
C VAL A 26 -2.75 1.32 -17.80
N VAL A 27 -1.82 0.89 -18.66
CA VAL A 27 -1.20 1.77 -19.67
C VAL A 27 -2.25 2.24 -20.68
N ALA A 28 -3.11 1.35 -21.18
CA ALA A 28 -4.20 1.70 -22.09
C ALA A 28 -5.21 2.64 -21.42
N LEU A 29 -5.53 2.40 -20.14
CA LEU A 29 -6.40 3.26 -19.34
C LEU A 29 -5.78 4.64 -19.15
N GLN A 30 -4.46 4.73 -18.88
CA GLN A 30 -3.72 6.01 -18.79
C GLN A 30 -3.72 6.77 -20.12
N VAL A 31 -3.44 6.08 -21.22
CA VAL A 31 -3.46 6.67 -22.58
C VAL A 31 -4.87 7.12 -22.97
N TRP A 32 -5.89 6.33 -22.62
CA TRP A 32 -7.29 6.64 -22.87
C TRP A 32 -7.81 7.79 -21.99
N LEU A 33 -7.41 7.85 -20.71
CA LEU A 33 -7.69 8.99 -19.81
C LEU A 33 -7.04 10.26 -20.36
N CYS A 34 -5.84 10.17 -20.92
CA CYS A 34 -5.15 11.28 -21.60
C CYS A 34 -5.88 11.78 -22.86
N ARG A 35 -6.71 10.94 -23.49
CA ARG A 35 -7.54 11.33 -24.64
C ARG A 35 -8.88 11.95 -24.26
N ARG A 36 -9.34 11.84 -23.01
CA ARG A 36 -10.58 12.52 -22.58
C ARG A 36 -10.33 13.99 -22.31
N LYS A 37 -11.30 14.82 -22.74
CA LYS A 37 -11.28 16.29 -22.83
C LYS A 37 -11.02 17.03 -21.50
N THR A 38 -11.12 16.35 -20.36
CA THR A 38 -10.86 16.89 -19.03
C THR A 38 -9.36 16.81 -18.73
N ARG A 39 -8.66 17.89 -19.08
CA ARG A 39 -7.20 18.12 -19.00
C ARG A 39 -6.57 17.95 -17.59
N TRP A 40 -7.27 17.37 -16.64
CA TRP A 40 -6.92 17.20 -15.22
C TRP A 40 -6.96 15.73 -14.79
N LEU A 41 -7.68 14.86 -15.51
CA LEU A 41 -7.81 13.45 -15.11
C LEU A 41 -6.51 12.65 -15.30
N GLY A 42 -5.67 13.03 -16.27
CA GLY A 42 -4.36 12.38 -16.47
C GLY A 42 -3.40 12.55 -15.29
N LEU A 43 -3.56 13.62 -14.51
CA LEU A 43 -2.74 13.90 -13.32
C LEU A 43 -3.36 13.35 -12.04
N ILE A 44 -4.68 13.16 -12.01
CA ILE A 44 -5.37 12.62 -10.83
C ILE A 44 -4.93 11.17 -10.55
N LEU A 45 -4.68 10.38 -11.60
CA LEU A 45 -4.31 8.96 -11.45
C LEU A 45 -2.94 8.76 -10.78
N PRO A 46 -1.84 9.40 -11.23
CA PRO A 46 -0.54 9.28 -10.57
C PRO A 46 -0.52 9.90 -9.17
N VAL A 47 -1.24 11.02 -8.95
CA VAL A 47 -1.35 11.61 -7.61
C VAL A 47 -2.17 10.71 -6.68
N LEU A 48 -3.24 10.09 -7.16
CA LEU A 48 -4.05 9.16 -6.38
C LEU A 48 -3.28 7.87 -6.07
N SER A 49 -2.49 7.32 -6.99
CA SER A 49 -1.66 6.13 -6.71
C SER A 49 -0.58 6.43 -5.68
N PHE A 50 0.01 7.63 -5.75
CA PHE A 50 0.96 8.14 -4.77
C PHE A 50 0.30 8.29 -3.40
N LEU A 51 -0.86 8.95 -3.31
CA LEU A 51 -1.60 9.14 -2.06
C LEU A 51 -2.11 7.83 -1.46
N PHE A 52 -2.58 6.89 -2.29
CA PHE A 52 -3.06 5.59 -1.84
C PHE A 52 -1.91 4.73 -1.29
N SER A 53 -0.76 4.74 -1.95
CA SER A 53 0.45 4.07 -1.44
C SER A 53 0.98 4.74 -0.17
N LEU A 54 0.95 6.08 -0.08
CA LEU A 54 1.28 6.81 1.13
C LEU A 54 0.34 6.42 2.29
N LEU A 55 -0.97 6.32 2.00
CA LEU A 55 -1.98 5.87 2.96
C LEU A 55 -1.76 4.42 3.41
N LEU A 56 -1.32 3.52 2.51
CA LEU A 56 -0.95 2.15 2.90
C LEU A 56 0.31 2.09 3.76
N VAL A 57 1.36 2.84 3.43
CA VAL A 57 2.60 2.89 4.23
C VAL A 57 2.31 3.50 5.61
N PHE A 58 1.53 4.58 5.64
CA PHE A 58 1.11 5.21 6.89
C PHE A 58 0.15 4.31 7.68
N GLY A 59 -0.70 3.57 6.99
CA GLY A 59 -1.59 2.56 7.56
C GLY A 59 -0.80 1.43 8.21
N LEU A 60 0.20 0.85 7.52
CA LEU A 60 1.09 -0.16 8.10
C LEU A 60 1.86 0.36 9.32
N GLY A 61 2.29 1.63 9.30
CA GLY A 61 2.87 2.27 10.47
C GLY A 61 1.88 2.39 11.62
N ALA A 62 0.65 2.85 11.35
CA ALA A 62 -0.39 3.00 12.36
C ALA A 62 -0.85 1.65 12.93
N PHE A 63 -1.12 0.65 12.09
CA PHE A 63 -1.52 -0.69 12.51
C PHE A 63 -0.38 -1.46 13.17
N GLY A 64 0.85 -1.30 12.69
CA GLY A 64 2.04 -1.88 13.32
C GLY A 64 2.25 -1.35 14.74
N LEU A 65 1.98 -0.05 14.97
CA LEU A 65 1.97 0.57 16.30
C LEU A 65 0.78 0.12 17.17
N ILE A 66 -0.39 -0.12 16.58
CA ILE A 66 -1.58 -0.58 17.31
C ILE A 66 -1.43 -2.05 17.74
N GLN A 67 -0.86 -2.90 16.88
CA GLN A 67 -0.64 -4.32 17.16
C GLN A 67 0.45 -4.54 18.24
N THR A 68 1.24 -3.51 18.55
CA THR A 68 2.25 -3.55 19.61
C THR A 68 1.68 -3.44 21.03
N GLY A 69 0.38 -3.12 21.17
CA GLY A 69 -0.20 -2.75 22.47
C GLY A 69 -1.04 -3.81 23.18
N SER A 70 -1.66 -4.76 22.49
CA SER A 70 -2.62 -5.66 23.15
C SER A 70 -2.85 -6.95 22.36
N GLY A 71 -2.11 -7.99 22.72
CA GLY A 71 -2.46 -9.37 22.40
C GLY A 71 -3.32 -9.93 23.52
N GLY A 72 -4.61 -10.14 23.27
CA GLY A 72 -5.56 -10.63 24.26
C GLY A 72 -6.05 -12.04 23.92
N SER A 73 -6.01 -12.96 24.87
CA SER A 73 -6.72 -14.24 24.80
C SER A 73 -7.94 -14.16 25.71
N MET A 74 -9.05 -14.72 25.26
CA MET A 74 -10.28 -14.82 26.03
C MET A 74 -10.69 -16.28 26.11
N THR A 75 -10.84 -16.82 27.32
CA THR A 75 -11.45 -18.12 27.55
C THR A 75 -12.92 -17.93 27.87
N LEU A 76 -13.77 -18.64 27.13
CA LEU A 76 -15.21 -18.65 27.33
C LEU A 76 -15.64 -19.97 27.98
N ASP A 77 -16.62 -19.89 28.85
CA ASP A 77 -17.30 -21.06 29.41
C ASP A 77 -18.21 -21.72 28.37
N GLU A 78 -18.70 -22.92 28.66
CA GLU A 78 -19.70 -23.65 27.85
C GLU A 78 -20.99 -22.85 27.58
N ASN A 79 -21.28 -21.86 28.44
CA ASN A 79 -22.41 -20.94 28.33
C ASN A 79 -22.08 -19.64 27.55
N GLY A 80 -20.85 -19.50 27.05
CA GLY A 80 -20.38 -18.31 26.34
C GLY A 80 -20.05 -17.11 27.23
N GLN A 81 -19.93 -17.30 28.54
CA GLN A 81 -19.50 -16.26 29.48
C GLN A 81 -17.98 -16.21 29.57
N VAL A 82 -17.42 -15.01 29.75
CA VAL A 82 -15.98 -14.80 29.88
C VAL A 82 -15.52 -15.32 31.24
N VAL A 83 -14.64 -16.31 31.27
CA VAL A 83 -14.11 -16.87 32.54
C VAL A 83 -12.76 -16.28 32.86
N GLN A 84 -11.92 -16.13 31.82
CA GLN A 84 -10.59 -15.59 31.96
C GLN A 84 -10.21 -14.77 30.73
N GLN A 85 -9.60 -13.62 30.97
CA GLN A 85 -9.07 -12.78 29.91
C GLN A 85 -7.60 -12.51 30.18
N THR A 86 -6.72 -12.96 29.30
CA THR A 86 -5.29 -12.68 29.38
C THR A 86 -4.96 -11.53 28.44
N ILE A 87 -4.46 -10.41 28.96
CA ILE A 87 -4.03 -9.25 28.19
C ILE A 87 -2.51 -9.12 28.32
N THR A 88 -1.83 -9.16 27.18
CA THR A 88 -0.42 -8.81 27.08
C THR A 88 -0.28 -7.35 26.69
N GLU A 89 0.15 -6.51 27.63
CA GLU A 89 0.34 -5.07 27.42
C GLU A 89 1.70 -4.65 28.01
N ASN A 90 2.48 -3.85 27.28
CA ASN A 90 3.77 -3.31 27.72
C ASN A 90 4.77 -4.37 28.25
N GLY A 91 4.71 -5.60 27.72
CA GLY A 91 5.58 -6.71 28.16
C GLY A 91 5.14 -7.36 29.48
N MET A 92 3.96 -7.03 29.98
CA MET A 92 3.32 -7.69 31.13
C MET A 92 2.14 -8.50 30.64
N ILE A 93 2.03 -9.73 31.13
CA ILE A 93 0.85 -10.57 30.96
C ILE A 93 0.00 -10.39 32.20
N THR A 94 -1.23 -9.93 32.00
CA THR A 94 -2.23 -9.74 33.06
C THR A 94 -3.41 -10.64 32.77
N THR A 95 -3.73 -11.51 33.71
CA THR A 95 -4.86 -12.44 33.63
C THR A 95 -5.97 -11.92 34.52
N TYR A 96 -7.11 -11.61 33.93
CA TYR A 96 -8.32 -11.14 34.59
C TYR A 96 -9.34 -12.28 34.71
N ASP A 97 -10.13 -12.29 35.77
CA ASP A 97 -11.33 -13.13 35.87
C ASP A 97 -12.50 -12.54 35.06
N GLY A 98 -13.60 -13.30 34.97
CA GLY A 98 -14.83 -12.86 34.32
C GLY A 98 -15.50 -11.63 34.94
N GLU A 99 -15.07 -11.20 36.13
CA GLU A 99 -15.57 -10.03 36.86
C GLU A 99 -14.66 -8.80 36.70
N GLY A 100 -13.48 -8.96 36.09
CA GLY A 100 -12.50 -7.90 35.84
C GLY A 100 -11.41 -7.75 36.90
N ASN A 101 -11.29 -8.68 37.85
CA ASN A 101 -10.23 -8.67 38.86
C ASN A 101 -8.96 -9.34 38.33
N ILE A 102 -7.79 -8.84 38.73
CA ILE A 102 -6.49 -9.41 38.36
C ILE A 102 -6.27 -10.71 39.16
N ILE A 103 -6.18 -11.83 38.45
CA ILE A 103 -5.83 -13.15 39.00
C ILE A 103 -4.30 -13.28 39.10
N GLU A 104 -3.60 -12.96 38.01
CA GLU A 104 -2.16 -13.15 37.90
C GLU A 104 -1.55 -12.09 37.00
N GLN A 105 -0.40 -11.58 37.40
CA GLN A 105 0.37 -10.62 36.62
C GLN A 105 1.84 -11.01 36.64
N HIS A 106 2.42 -11.31 35.47
CA HIS A 106 3.83 -11.64 35.34
C HIS A 106 4.45 -10.97 34.11
N PRO A 107 5.76 -10.71 34.11
CA PRO A 107 6.47 -10.27 32.90
C PRO A 107 6.35 -11.36 31.81
N ASP A 108 6.14 -10.97 30.56
CA ASP A 108 6.25 -11.90 29.43
C ASP A 108 7.74 -12.24 29.21
N PRO A 109 8.17 -13.49 29.42
CA PRO A 109 9.57 -13.89 29.27
C PRO A 109 10.08 -13.67 27.84
N ASP A 110 9.19 -13.70 26.85
CA ASP A 110 9.52 -13.49 25.45
C ASP A 110 9.31 -12.03 25.02
N ALA A 111 8.90 -11.12 25.91
CA ALA A 111 8.64 -9.72 25.58
C ALA A 111 9.82 -9.06 24.88
N GLN A 112 11.01 -9.28 25.42
CA GLN A 112 12.24 -8.64 24.97
C GLN A 112 12.68 -9.20 23.61
N GLU A 113 12.49 -10.50 23.37
CA GLU A 113 12.76 -11.15 22.09
C GLU A 113 11.76 -10.73 21.00
N LYS A 114 10.47 -10.67 21.34
CA LYS A 114 9.40 -10.19 20.44
C LYS A 114 9.62 -8.73 20.04
N GLN A 115 9.98 -7.86 21.00
CA GLN A 115 10.31 -6.47 20.74
C GLN A 115 11.54 -6.32 19.83
N ALA A 116 12.61 -7.09 20.08
CA ALA A 116 13.81 -7.08 19.26
C ALA A 116 13.57 -7.61 17.83
N ALA A 117 12.86 -8.74 17.70
CA ALA A 117 12.51 -9.32 16.41
C ALA A 117 11.60 -8.39 15.59
N GLN A 118 10.68 -7.68 16.24
CA GLN A 118 9.84 -6.68 15.59
C GLN A 118 10.65 -5.45 15.14
N GLU A 119 11.60 -4.99 15.96
CA GLU A 119 12.47 -3.88 15.60
C GLU A 119 13.34 -4.24 14.38
N GLU A 120 13.92 -5.44 14.36
CA GLU A 120 14.65 -5.97 13.21
C GLU A 120 13.75 -6.04 11.96
N MET A 121 12.53 -6.56 12.12
CA MET A 121 11.57 -6.65 11.01
C MET A 121 11.22 -5.27 10.46
N PHE A 122 10.95 -4.29 11.32
CA PHE A 122 10.62 -2.91 10.93
C PHE A 122 11.82 -2.19 10.30
N ARG A 123 13.03 -2.42 10.84
CA ARG A 123 14.30 -1.91 10.28
C ARG A 123 14.53 -2.39 8.86
N HIS A 124 14.08 -3.59 8.50
CA HIS A 124 14.17 -4.10 7.13
C HIS A 124 12.94 -3.76 6.27
N LEU A 125 11.75 -3.76 6.86
CA LEU A 125 10.49 -3.52 6.17
C LEU A 125 10.32 -2.05 5.75
N LEU A 126 10.70 -1.09 6.60
CA LEU A 126 10.55 0.34 6.31
C LEU A 126 11.37 0.79 5.08
N PRO A 127 12.69 0.55 5.00
CA PRO A 127 13.48 0.96 3.83
C PRO A 127 13.10 0.18 2.57
N SER A 128 12.73 -1.10 2.68
CA SER A 128 12.30 -1.90 1.51
C SER A 128 10.95 -1.43 0.97
N ALA A 129 9.99 -1.09 1.85
CA ALA A 129 8.71 -0.50 1.46
C ALA A 129 8.89 0.87 0.79
N VAL A 130 9.76 1.73 1.33
CA VAL A 130 10.09 3.03 0.72
C VAL A 130 10.74 2.86 -0.65
N LEU A 131 11.65 1.90 -0.80
CA LEU A 131 12.31 1.62 -2.07
C LEU A 131 11.32 1.14 -3.13
N LEU A 132 10.46 0.18 -2.79
CA LEU A 132 9.41 -0.33 -3.70
C LEU A 132 8.41 0.76 -4.06
N PHE A 133 8.05 1.61 -3.09
CA PHE A 133 7.20 2.77 -3.31
C PHE A 133 7.84 3.75 -4.29
N LEU A 134 9.11 4.11 -4.12
CA LEU A 134 9.80 5.00 -5.05
C LEU A 134 9.87 4.37 -6.44
N VAL A 135 10.44 3.17 -6.56
CA VAL A 135 10.68 2.50 -7.84
C VAL A 135 9.38 2.24 -8.60
N GLY A 136 8.33 1.78 -7.90
CA GLY A 136 7.01 1.54 -8.50
C GLY A 136 6.31 2.81 -8.99
N ASN A 137 6.65 3.98 -8.43
CA ASN A 137 6.07 5.27 -8.83
C ASN A 137 6.98 6.09 -9.76
N ILE A 138 8.19 5.63 -10.12
CA ILE A 138 9.04 6.32 -11.11
C ILE A 138 8.31 6.47 -12.46
N PRO A 139 7.72 5.41 -13.05
CA PRO A 139 7.09 5.53 -14.36
C PRO A 139 5.89 6.49 -14.37
N THR A 140 5.10 6.51 -13.30
CA THR A 140 3.94 7.39 -13.16
C THR A 140 4.34 8.86 -13.01
N VAL A 141 5.40 9.15 -12.24
CA VAL A 141 5.95 10.51 -12.10
C VAL A 141 6.60 10.99 -13.39
N VAL A 142 7.38 10.15 -14.08
CA VAL A 142 8.04 10.49 -15.34
C VAL A 142 7.01 10.82 -16.43
N LEU A 143 5.98 9.99 -16.59
CA LEU A 143 4.89 10.25 -17.55
C LEU A 143 4.08 11.50 -17.17
N GLY A 144 3.80 11.70 -15.88
CA GLY A 144 3.14 12.91 -15.38
C GLY A 144 3.96 14.18 -15.66
N GLY A 145 5.27 14.13 -15.48
CA GLY A 145 6.20 15.22 -15.75
C GLY A 145 6.29 15.57 -17.23
N ILE A 146 6.41 14.56 -18.11
CA ILE A 146 6.40 14.74 -19.57
C ILE A 146 5.08 15.40 -20.01
N TRP A 147 3.96 14.94 -19.46
CA TRP A 147 2.65 15.50 -19.76
C TRP A 147 2.52 16.96 -19.28
N LEU A 148 2.99 17.29 -18.07
CA LEU A 148 2.96 18.66 -17.52
C LEU A 148 3.79 19.61 -18.38
N HIS A 149 4.97 19.17 -18.80
CA HIS A 149 5.85 19.92 -19.68
C HIS A 149 5.18 20.21 -21.04
N TYR A 150 4.58 19.19 -21.66
CA TYR A 150 3.87 19.34 -22.93
C TYR A 150 2.60 20.19 -22.81
N LYS A 151 1.90 20.14 -21.68
CA LYS A 151 0.70 20.95 -21.43
C LYS A 151 1.05 22.43 -21.28
N ASN A 152 2.04 22.75 -20.46
CA ASN A 152 2.48 24.13 -20.23
C ASN A 152 2.87 24.83 -21.55
N ARG A 153 3.59 24.10 -22.43
CA ARG A 153 4.02 24.65 -23.73
C ARG A 153 2.87 24.87 -24.70
N ARG A 154 1.82 24.04 -24.68
CA ARG A 154 0.65 24.21 -25.57
C ARG A 154 -0.28 25.34 -25.13
N ASP A 155 -0.51 25.53 -23.84
CA ASP A 155 -1.35 26.64 -23.37
C ASP A 155 -0.70 27.98 -23.71
N PHE A 156 0.63 28.09 -23.59
CA PHE A 156 1.37 29.27 -24.04
C PHE A 156 1.27 29.52 -25.55
N GLN A 157 1.37 28.47 -26.38
CA GLN A 157 1.22 28.61 -27.82
C GLN A 157 -0.22 28.97 -28.23
N ASN A 158 -1.22 28.45 -27.52
CA ASN A 158 -2.61 28.82 -27.76
C ASN A 158 -2.87 30.29 -27.40
N GLU A 159 -2.30 30.79 -26.30
CA GLU A 159 -2.38 32.20 -25.91
C GLU A 159 -1.73 33.10 -26.96
N LEU A 160 -0.52 32.77 -27.41
CA LEU A 160 0.18 33.51 -28.47
C LEU A 160 -0.62 33.53 -29.79
N ASN A 161 -1.19 32.39 -30.19
CA ASN A 161 -1.97 32.33 -31.42
C ASN A 161 -3.28 33.14 -31.27
N LYS A 162 -3.88 33.14 -30.08
CA LYS A 162 -5.07 33.95 -29.77
C LYS A 162 -4.76 35.45 -29.79
N MET A 163 -3.56 35.86 -29.38
CA MET A 163 -3.08 37.24 -29.48
C MET A 163 -2.83 37.62 -30.95
N ASN A 164 -2.19 36.74 -31.72
CA ASN A 164 -1.88 36.98 -33.14
C ASN A 164 -3.15 37.13 -34.00
N ILE A 165 -4.21 36.36 -33.73
CA ILE A 165 -5.46 36.42 -34.51
C ILE A 165 -6.27 37.70 -34.24
N GLN A 166 -6.13 38.31 -33.06
CA GLN A 166 -6.81 39.57 -32.70
C GLN A 166 -6.13 40.81 -33.29
N ASP A 167 -4.86 40.71 -33.70
CA ASP A 167 -4.10 41.80 -34.33
C ASP A 167 -4.28 41.85 -35.86
N LEU A 168 -4.86 40.80 -36.44
CA LEU A 168 -5.06 40.60 -37.88
C LEU A 168 -6.50 40.89 -38.37
N GLY A 169 -7.43 41.24 -37.48
CA GLY A 169 -8.82 41.58 -37.80
C GLY A 169 -9.17 43.01 -37.38
#